data_AF-A0A2S5GQP3-F1
#
_entry.id   AF-A0A2S5GQP3-F1
#
_cell.length_a   1.000
_cell.length_b   1.000
_cell.length_c   1.000
_cell.angle_alpha   90.00
_cell.angle_beta   90.00
_cell.angle_gamma   90.00
#
_symmetry.space_group_name_H-M   'P 1'
#
loop_
_entity.id
_entity.type
_entity.pdbx_description
1 polymer ?
#
loop_
_entity_poly.entity_id
_entity_poly.type
_entity_poly.pdbx_seq_one_letter_code
_entity_poly.pdbx_strand_id
1 'polypeptide(L)'
;MDMHTVWDESRHAATTGRGRRLAAAVALCAAGLSVAGGARAESMEERLRAQLRSTTQQLQQLQSEQAQINAAKTAAETQRDAAQKELESLRAQLAKTRGQAEKLAGQQDAVAQAAQSQVAASQAQLGKFKGAYDELLTLSRAKEAERAALARTVALRDADIKTCVAKNRQMYEAGKDILNAYEGISTGDILAIKQPFAGKARVQFEERAQAYGDQLYDAQVAGSQAAATSRP
;
A
#
# COMPACT_ATOMS: atom_id res chain seq x y z
N MET A 1 -17.25 -17.70 10.94
CA MET A 1 -16.71 -17.92 12.29
C MET A 1 -17.54 -17.08 13.23
N ASP A 2 -18.60 -17.71 13.73
CA ASP A 2 -19.41 -17.27 14.87
C ASP A 2 -18.62 -17.33 16.20
N MET A 3 -19.27 -16.88 17.28
CA MET A 3 -18.90 -16.90 18.72
C MET A 3 -18.22 -15.62 19.24
N HIS A 4 -18.57 -14.98 20.36
CA HIS A 4 -19.46 -15.21 21.53
C HIS A 4 -19.75 -13.81 22.13
N THR A 5 -21.00 -13.36 22.33
CA THR A 5 -21.84 -13.42 23.55
C THR A 5 -21.23 -13.01 24.91
N VAL A 6 -22.04 -12.21 25.63
CA VAL A 6 -22.16 -12.04 27.09
C VAL A 6 -21.38 -10.89 27.73
N TRP A 7 -22.10 -9.80 28.04
CA TRP A 7 -21.99 -9.15 29.34
C TRP A 7 -23.38 -8.73 29.83
N ASP A 8 -23.74 -9.35 30.94
CA ASP A 8 -24.91 -9.20 31.81
C ASP A 8 -24.64 -8.05 32.79
N GLU A 9 -25.64 -7.23 33.14
CA GLU A 9 -25.85 -6.85 34.55
C GLU A 9 -27.23 -6.21 34.75
N SER A 10 -28.26 -7.06 34.73
CA SER A 10 -29.57 -6.74 35.27
C SER A 10 -29.50 -6.64 36.80
N ARG A 11 -29.50 -5.42 37.35
CA ARG A 11 -29.70 -5.20 38.79
C ARG A 11 -31.17 -5.30 39.18
N HIS A 12 -31.46 -6.35 39.94
CA HIS A 12 -32.64 -6.50 40.78
C HIS A 12 -32.77 -5.38 41.82
N ALA A 13 -33.97 -4.86 42.00
CA ALA A 13 -34.43 -4.34 43.28
C ALA A 13 -35.93 -4.59 43.42
N ALA A 14 -36.26 -5.40 44.43
CA ALA A 14 -37.60 -5.77 44.84
C ALA A 14 -38.34 -4.60 45.49
N THR A 15 -39.67 -4.53 45.31
CA THR A 15 -40.63 -4.21 46.39
C THR A 15 -42.06 -4.54 45.92
N THR A 16 -42.47 -5.78 46.08
CA THR A 16 -43.89 -6.19 46.07
C THR A 16 -44.29 -6.42 47.53
N GLY A 17 -45.18 -5.57 48.06
CA GLY A 17 -45.70 -5.78 49.41
C GLY A 17 -46.28 -4.53 50.05
N ARG A 18 -47.55 -4.21 49.76
CA ARG A 18 -48.39 -3.51 50.72
C ARG A 18 -49.67 -4.28 50.93
N GLY A 19 -49.65 -5.01 52.03
CA GLY A 19 -50.70 -5.89 52.48
C GLY A 19 -51.96 -5.13 52.88
N ARG A 20 -53.07 -5.75 52.47
CA ARG A 20 -54.32 -5.95 53.21
C ARG A 20 -54.13 -5.83 54.73
N ARG A 21 -54.45 -4.65 55.28
CA ARG A 21 -54.79 -4.35 56.69
C ARG A 21 -55.61 -3.05 56.57
N LEU A 22 -56.91 -2.93 56.84
CA LEU A 22 -57.76 -3.52 57.85
C LEU A 22 -59.22 -3.47 57.32
N ALA A 23 -59.84 -4.63 57.19
CA ALA A 23 -61.28 -4.77 57.29
C ALA A 23 -61.56 -5.51 58.60
N ALA A 24 -62.66 -5.17 59.26
CA ALA A 24 -63.23 -5.78 60.47
C ALA A 24 -62.71 -5.29 61.84
N ALA A 25 -63.37 -4.26 62.35
CA ALA A 25 -63.87 -4.21 63.73
C ALA A 25 -65.27 -3.55 63.65
N VAL A 26 -66.31 -4.29 63.26
CA VAL A 26 -67.24 -5.03 64.14
C VAL A 26 -67.72 -4.20 65.33
N ALA A 27 -68.88 -3.57 65.13
CA ALA A 27 -70.07 -3.74 65.95
C ALA A 27 -69.88 -4.01 67.47
N LEU A 28 -69.81 -2.94 68.25
CA LEU A 28 -70.17 -2.81 69.67
C LEU A 28 -70.17 -1.28 69.90
N CYS A 29 -71.25 -0.52 70.16
CA CYS A 29 -72.46 -0.78 70.93
C CYS A 29 -73.61 0.07 70.35
N ALA A 30 -74.65 -0.60 69.84
CA ALA A 30 -76.00 -0.04 69.77
C ALA A 30 -76.77 -0.55 71.00
N ALA A 31 -76.67 0.16 72.13
CA ALA A 31 -77.58 0.04 73.27
C ALA A 31 -77.24 1.14 74.28
N GLY A 32 -78.09 2.17 74.32
CA GLY A 32 -77.95 3.30 75.24
C GLY A 32 -78.96 4.40 74.94
N LEU A 33 -80.20 4.00 74.62
CA LEU A 33 -81.32 4.92 74.59
C LEU A 33 -81.92 4.97 76.00
N SER A 34 -82.35 6.18 76.39
CA SER A 34 -83.15 6.57 77.56
C SER A 34 -82.37 6.85 78.87
N VAL A 35 -82.31 8.13 79.26
CA VAL A 35 -83.26 8.77 80.18
C VAL A 35 -82.77 10.20 80.52
N ALA A 36 -83.74 11.11 80.64
CA ALA A 36 -83.70 12.44 81.28
C ALA A 36 -82.79 13.50 80.62
N GLY A 37 -83.27 14.67 80.21
CA GLY A 37 -84.23 15.51 80.91
C GLY A 37 -83.45 16.54 81.72
N GLY A 38 -83.07 17.66 81.08
CA GLY A 38 -82.42 18.80 81.75
C GLY A 38 -81.59 19.65 80.79
N ALA A 39 -81.89 20.95 80.74
CA ALA A 39 -81.04 22.01 80.17
C ALA A 39 -80.82 22.05 78.64
N ARG A 40 -81.89 22.04 77.84
CA ARG A 40 -81.88 22.64 76.49
C ARG A 40 -82.00 24.16 76.60
N ALA A 41 -80.95 24.84 77.06
CA ALA A 41 -80.85 26.31 76.99
C ALA A 41 -79.41 26.85 77.09
N GLU A 42 -78.46 26.12 77.69
CA GLU A 42 -77.02 26.53 77.72
C GLU A 42 -76.17 25.90 76.59
N SER A 43 -76.72 24.94 75.82
CA SER A 43 -75.94 24.09 74.91
C SER A 43 -75.74 24.62 73.48
N MET A 44 -76.46 25.68 73.07
CA MET A 44 -76.31 26.25 71.73
C MET A 44 -75.11 27.19 71.66
N GLU A 45 -74.93 28.04 72.67
CA GLU A 45 -73.86 29.03 72.70
C GLU A 45 -72.46 28.38 72.85
N GLU A 46 -72.35 27.33 73.66
CA GLU A 46 -71.11 26.53 73.75
C GLU A 46 -70.79 25.79 72.46
N ARG A 47 -71.80 25.30 71.74
CA ARG A 47 -71.63 24.64 70.43
C ARG A 47 -71.24 25.63 69.35
N LEU A 48 -71.79 26.84 69.35
CA LEU A 48 -71.38 27.95 68.48
C LEU A 48 -69.94 28.39 68.80
N ARG A 49 -69.55 28.50 70.08
CA ARG A 49 -68.15 28.78 70.49
C ARG A 49 -67.20 27.64 70.10
N ALA A 50 -67.63 26.39 70.22
CA ALA A 50 -66.84 25.23 69.78
C ALA A 50 -66.70 25.20 68.25
N GLN A 51 -67.76 25.51 67.50
CA GLN A 51 -67.71 25.67 66.05
C GLN A 51 -66.80 26.82 65.65
N LEU A 52 -66.86 27.97 66.31
CA LEU A 52 -66.01 29.12 66.00
C LEU A 52 -64.53 28.82 66.28
N ARG A 53 -64.21 28.11 67.38
CA ARG A 53 -62.85 27.64 67.67
C ARG A 53 -62.37 26.63 66.62
N SER A 54 -63.23 25.70 66.21
CA SER A 54 -62.94 24.72 65.17
C SER A 54 -62.71 25.38 63.81
N THR A 55 -63.54 26.34 63.40
CA THR A 55 -63.34 27.08 62.14
C THR A 55 -62.10 27.96 62.19
N THR A 56 -61.77 28.55 63.35
CA THR A 56 -60.52 29.30 63.54
C THR A 56 -59.29 28.39 63.42
N GLN A 57 -59.34 27.19 64.01
CA GLN A 57 -58.28 26.18 63.87
C GLN A 57 -58.15 25.70 62.41
N GLN A 58 -59.26 25.46 61.71
CA GLN A 58 -59.26 25.10 60.29
C GLN A 58 -58.69 26.22 59.41
N LEU A 59 -59.03 27.49 59.67
CA LEU A 59 -58.44 28.62 58.95
C LEU A 59 -56.94 28.74 59.21
N GLN A 60 -56.49 28.57 60.46
CA GLN A 60 -55.07 28.58 60.78
C GLN A 60 -54.32 27.41 60.12
N GLN A 61 -54.93 26.23 60.07
CA GLN A 61 -54.39 25.06 59.39
C GLN A 61 -54.30 25.30 57.87
N LEU A 62 -55.38 25.76 57.23
CA LEU A 62 -55.39 26.08 55.80
C LEU A 62 -54.40 27.20 55.45
N GLN A 63 -54.23 28.20 56.32
CA GLN A 63 -53.24 29.25 56.13
C GLN A 63 -51.81 28.68 56.20
N SER A 64 -51.54 27.76 57.11
CA SER A 64 -50.25 27.07 57.20
C SER A 64 -50.00 26.15 56.00
N GLU A 65 -51.02 25.43 55.53
CA GLU A 65 -50.95 24.58 54.34
C GLU A 65 -50.74 25.42 53.07
N GLN A 66 -51.42 26.56 52.94
CA GLN A 66 -51.20 27.50 51.84
C GLN A 66 -49.76 28.03 51.84
N ALA A 67 -49.20 28.36 53.00
CA ALA A 67 -47.81 28.79 53.13
C ALA A 67 -46.84 27.66 52.75
N GLN A 68 -47.11 26.41 53.16
CA GLN A 68 -46.30 25.24 52.82
C GLN A 68 -46.36 24.91 51.31
N ILE A 69 -47.55 24.95 50.70
CA ILE A 69 -47.72 24.72 49.26
C ILE A 69 -47.04 25.82 48.45
N ASN A 70 -47.15 27.07 48.87
CA ASN A 70 -46.45 28.18 48.21
C ASN A 70 -44.93 28.02 48.31
N ALA A 71 -44.40 27.64 49.49
CA ALA A 71 -42.97 27.36 49.66
C ALA A 71 -42.51 26.17 48.80
N ALA A 72 -43.29 25.08 48.75
CA ALA A 72 -43.01 23.92 47.91
C ALA A 72 -43.07 24.27 46.41
N LYS A 73 -44.02 25.12 45.99
CA LYS A 73 -44.13 25.61 44.62
C LYS A 73 -42.91 26.43 44.22
N THR A 74 -42.47 27.38 45.06
CA THR A 74 -41.25 28.15 44.79
C THR A 74 -40.01 27.25 44.76
N ALA A 75 -39.92 26.25 45.65
CA ALA A 75 -38.84 25.27 45.61
C ALA A 75 -38.86 24.42 44.32
N ALA A 76 -40.03 24.00 43.85
CA ALA A 76 -40.17 23.26 42.59
C ALA A 76 -39.86 24.14 41.37
N GLU A 77 -40.28 25.40 41.37
CA GLU A 77 -39.98 26.36 40.30
C GLU A 77 -38.47 26.64 40.22
N THR A 78 -37.81 26.87 41.36
CA THR A 78 -36.35 27.05 41.40
C THR A 78 -35.58 25.82 40.94
N GLN A 79 -36.02 24.61 41.32
CA GLN A 79 -35.43 23.36 40.84
C GLN A 79 -35.65 23.15 39.33
N ARG A 80 -36.85 23.47 38.82
CA ARG A 80 -37.14 23.41 37.38
C ARG A 80 -36.25 24.38 36.61
N ASP A 81 -36.10 25.60 37.09
CA ASP A 81 -35.30 26.63 36.42
C ASP A 81 -33.81 26.27 36.47
N ALA A 82 -33.33 25.68 37.56
CA ALA A 82 -31.98 25.13 37.65
C ALA A 82 -31.76 23.97 36.67
N ALA A 83 -32.67 23.00 36.62
CA ALA A 83 -32.60 21.87 35.68
C ALA A 83 -32.70 22.31 34.22
N GLN A 84 -33.50 23.34 33.91
CA GLN A 84 -33.58 23.93 32.59
C GLN A 84 -32.24 24.56 32.17
N LYS A 85 -31.59 25.31 33.06
CA LYS A 85 -30.25 25.86 32.81
C LYS A 85 -29.20 24.77 32.60
N GLU A 86 -29.25 23.70 33.37
CA GLU A 86 -28.34 22.56 33.19
C GLU A 86 -28.57 21.86 31.85
N LEU A 87 -29.83 21.64 31.43
CA LEU A 87 -30.15 21.07 30.13
C LEU A 87 -29.68 21.95 28.98
N GLU A 88 -29.81 23.27 29.07
CA GLU A 88 -29.28 24.21 28.08
C GLU A 88 -27.76 24.16 28.01
N SER A 89 -27.07 24.15 29.16
CA SER A 89 -25.61 24.01 29.24
C SER A 89 -25.14 22.69 28.63
N LEU A 90 -25.76 21.57 28.99
CA LEU A 90 -25.44 20.26 28.43
C LEU A 90 -25.71 20.19 26.93
N ARG A 91 -26.81 20.77 26.44
CA ARG A 91 -27.10 20.86 25.01
C ARG A 91 -26.04 21.69 24.27
N ALA A 92 -25.62 22.81 24.84
CA ALA A 92 -24.57 23.65 24.27
C ALA A 92 -23.22 22.91 24.22
N GLN A 93 -22.87 22.18 25.28
CA GLN A 93 -21.66 21.35 25.32
C GLN A 93 -21.72 20.22 24.30
N LEU A 94 -22.86 19.52 24.18
CA LEU A 94 -23.06 18.45 23.21
C LEU A 94 -22.94 18.98 21.77
N ALA A 95 -23.55 20.12 21.47
CA ALA A 95 -23.43 20.78 20.17
C ALA A 95 -21.96 21.16 19.86
N LYS A 96 -21.24 21.68 20.84
CA LYS A 96 -19.81 22.01 20.70
C LYS A 96 -18.97 20.76 20.43
N THR A 97 -19.17 19.69 21.19
CA THR A 97 -18.42 18.43 21.03
C THR A 97 -18.75 17.77 19.69
N ARG A 98 -20.01 17.77 19.24
CA ARG A 98 -20.40 17.30 17.90
C ARG A 98 -19.70 18.11 16.81
N GLY A 99 -19.73 19.43 16.89
CA GLY A 99 -19.03 20.28 15.92
C GLY A 99 -17.51 20.09 15.91
N GLN A 100 -16.90 19.78 17.06
CA GLN A 100 -15.48 19.41 17.13
C GLN A 100 -15.21 18.03 16.51
N ALA A 101 -16.07 17.04 16.77
CA ALA A 101 -15.95 15.71 16.20
C ALA A 101 -16.10 15.73 14.68
N GLU A 102 -17.05 16.49 14.14
CA GLU A 102 -17.23 16.67 12.69
C GLU A 102 -16.01 17.33 12.04
N LYS A 103 -15.44 18.37 12.69
CA LYS A 103 -14.20 19.00 12.21
C LYS A 103 -13.03 18.03 12.22
N LEU A 104 -12.89 17.23 13.28
CA LEU A 104 -11.80 16.26 13.39
C LEU A 104 -11.95 15.12 12.39
N ALA A 105 -13.19 14.66 12.14
CA ALA A 105 -13.49 13.68 11.10
C ALA A 105 -13.11 14.22 9.71
N GLY A 106 -13.53 15.45 9.38
CA GLY A 106 -13.15 16.09 8.11
C GLY A 106 -11.64 16.28 7.95
N GLN A 107 -10.93 16.61 9.04
CA GLN A 107 -9.46 16.68 9.04
C GLN A 107 -8.82 15.30 8.83
N GLN A 108 -9.31 14.26 9.50
CA GLN A 108 -8.82 12.90 9.29
C GLN A 108 -9.03 12.43 7.85
N ASP A 109 -10.20 12.68 7.27
CA ASP A 109 -10.49 12.33 5.88
C ASP A 109 -9.56 13.06 4.91
N ALA A 110 -9.33 14.37 5.13
CA ALA A 110 -8.40 15.16 4.33
C ALA A 110 -6.96 14.65 4.44
N VAL A 111 -6.50 14.31 5.65
CA VAL A 111 -5.17 13.74 5.88
C VAL A 111 -5.05 12.34 5.25
N ALA A 112 -6.07 11.50 5.35
CA ALA A 112 -6.09 10.17 4.75
C ALA A 112 -6.02 10.27 3.21
N GLN A 113 -6.78 11.17 2.60
CA GLN A 113 -6.72 11.41 1.15
C GLN A 113 -5.36 11.98 0.73
N ALA A 114 -4.81 12.93 1.47
CA ALA A 114 -3.48 13.48 1.22
C ALA A 114 -2.40 12.39 1.32
N ALA A 115 -2.43 11.56 2.36
CA ALA A 115 -1.52 10.44 2.53
C ALA A 115 -1.65 9.42 1.38
N GLN A 116 -2.88 9.06 0.99
CA GLN A 116 -3.12 8.12 -0.09
C GLN A 116 -2.62 8.65 -1.44
N SER A 117 -2.87 9.92 -1.74
CA SER A 117 -2.34 10.57 -2.95
C SER A 117 -0.81 10.66 -2.96
N GLN A 118 -0.19 10.95 -1.82
CA GLN A 118 1.27 10.97 -1.70
C GLN A 118 1.88 9.58 -1.86
N VAL A 119 1.26 8.55 -1.28
CA VAL A 119 1.67 7.15 -1.48
C VAL A 119 1.54 6.77 -2.95
N ALA A 120 0.43 7.07 -3.61
CA ALA A 120 0.25 6.79 -5.04
C ALA A 120 1.29 7.52 -5.91
N ALA A 121 1.56 8.79 -5.63
CA ALA A 121 2.59 9.57 -6.33
C ALA A 121 3.99 8.97 -6.12
N SER A 122 4.33 8.57 -4.89
CA SER A 122 5.61 7.93 -4.58
C SER A 122 5.77 6.58 -5.29
N GLN A 123 4.71 5.76 -5.34
CA GLN A 123 4.72 4.48 -6.04
C GLN A 123 4.89 4.67 -7.55
N ALA A 124 4.23 5.68 -8.14
CA ALA A 124 4.40 6.02 -9.55
C ALA A 124 5.85 6.45 -9.85
N GLN A 125 6.48 7.25 -8.97
CA GLN A 125 7.89 7.61 -9.11
C GLN A 125 8.81 6.38 -8.99
N LEU A 126 8.60 5.52 -8.00
CA LEU A 126 9.35 4.27 -7.84
C LEU A 126 9.21 3.36 -9.08
N GLY A 127 8.01 3.30 -9.67
CA GLY A 127 7.78 2.59 -10.93
C GLY A 127 8.61 3.16 -12.08
N LYS A 128 8.66 4.49 -12.22
CA LYS A 128 9.50 5.17 -13.24
C LYS A 128 10.99 4.89 -13.03
N PHE A 129 11.48 4.96 -11.79
CA PHE A 129 12.89 4.68 -11.50
C PHE A 129 13.27 3.23 -11.76
N LYS A 130 12.40 2.27 -11.41
CA LYS A 130 12.59 0.86 -11.75
C LYS A 130 12.62 0.64 -13.26
N GLY A 131 11.66 1.20 -14.00
CA GLY A 131 11.63 1.12 -15.46
C GLY A 131 12.88 1.70 -16.12
N ALA A 132 13.32 2.89 -15.68
CA ALA A 132 14.55 3.50 -16.19
C ALA A 132 15.81 2.69 -15.84
N TYR A 133 15.85 2.07 -14.66
CA TYR A 133 16.96 1.20 -14.26
C TYR A 133 17.00 -0.08 -15.10
N ASP A 134 15.86 -0.72 -15.35
CA ASP A 134 15.76 -1.90 -16.20
C ASP A 134 16.15 -1.58 -17.65
N GLU A 135 15.72 -0.42 -18.17
CA GLU A 135 16.12 0.07 -19.49
C GLU A 135 17.65 0.30 -19.57
N LEU A 136 18.24 0.96 -18.56
CA LEU A 136 19.69 1.15 -18.51
C LEU A 136 20.45 -0.18 -18.42
N LEU A 137 19.93 -1.15 -17.67
CA LEU A 137 20.52 -2.48 -17.55
C LEU A 137 20.47 -3.24 -18.89
N THR A 138 19.35 -3.17 -19.61
CA THR A 138 19.24 -3.78 -20.94
C THR A 138 20.17 -3.13 -21.95
N LEU A 139 20.27 -1.79 -21.95
CA LEU A 139 21.19 -1.04 -22.79
C LEU A 139 22.65 -1.40 -22.49
N SER A 140 23.03 -1.49 -21.21
CA SER A 140 24.37 -1.87 -20.79
C SER A 140 24.74 -3.28 -21.29
N ARG A 141 23.83 -4.25 -21.14
CA ARG A 141 24.04 -5.61 -21.65
C ARG A 141 24.14 -5.66 -23.18
N ALA A 142 23.32 -4.87 -23.88
CA ALA A 142 23.40 -4.76 -25.34
C ALA A 142 24.76 -4.18 -25.76
N LYS A 143 25.25 -3.15 -25.09
CA LYS A 143 26.57 -2.54 -25.36
C LYS A 143 27.73 -3.49 -25.06
N GLU A 144 27.65 -4.28 -24.00
CA GLU A 144 28.64 -5.32 -23.71
C GLU A 144 28.63 -6.42 -24.78
N ALA A 145 27.45 -6.86 -25.23
CA ALA A 145 27.32 -7.83 -26.31
C ALA A 145 27.88 -7.30 -27.63
N GLU A 146 27.60 -6.03 -27.98
CA GLU A 146 28.19 -5.35 -29.12
C GLU A 146 29.73 -5.31 -29.01
N ARG A 147 30.27 -4.86 -27.87
CA ARG A 147 31.73 -4.85 -27.63
C ARG A 147 32.36 -6.22 -27.81
N ALA A 148 31.74 -7.27 -27.26
CA ALA A 148 32.22 -8.63 -27.40
C ALA A 148 32.18 -9.12 -28.86
N ALA A 149 31.13 -8.78 -29.62
CA ALA A 149 31.03 -9.11 -31.03
C ALA A 149 32.09 -8.38 -31.86
N LEU A 150 32.27 -7.07 -31.64
CA LEU A 150 33.31 -6.27 -32.29
C LEU A 150 34.71 -6.80 -31.96
N ALA A 151 34.99 -7.15 -30.70
CA ALA A 151 36.27 -7.72 -30.30
C ALA A 151 36.57 -9.05 -31.01
N ARG A 152 35.56 -9.92 -31.18
CA ARG A 152 35.68 -11.16 -31.96
C ARG A 152 35.97 -10.89 -33.43
N THR A 153 35.26 -9.93 -34.03
CA THR A 153 35.50 -9.54 -35.42
C THR A 153 36.91 -9.02 -35.61
N VAL A 154 37.39 -8.13 -34.74
CA VAL A 154 38.77 -7.62 -34.79
C VAL A 154 39.78 -8.76 -34.66
N ALA A 155 39.59 -9.67 -33.69
CA ALA A 155 40.50 -10.82 -33.51
C ALA A 155 40.54 -11.74 -34.74
N LEU A 156 39.39 -11.99 -35.38
CA LEU A 156 39.32 -12.78 -36.61
C LEU A 156 40.04 -12.06 -37.76
N ARG A 157 39.84 -10.75 -37.90
CA ARG A 157 40.51 -9.96 -38.95
C ARG A 157 42.01 -9.86 -38.74
N ASP A 158 42.48 -9.75 -37.50
CA ASP A 158 43.91 -9.80 -37.20
C ASP A 158 44.51 -11.17 -37.55
N ALA A 159 43.78 -12.26 -37.32
CA ALA A 159 44.21 -13.60 -37.72
C ALA A 159 44.24 -13.76 -39.25
N ASP A 160 43.24 -13.25 -39.96
CA ASP A 160 43.19 -13.23 -41.43
C ASP A 160 44.37 -12.43 -41.99
N ILE A 161 44.63 -11.22 -41.47
CA ILE A 161 45.75 -10.36 -41.91
C ILE A 161 47.09 -11.06 -41.68
N LYS A 162 47.31 -11.67 -40.51
CA LYS A 162 48.54 -12.43 -40.23
C LYS A 162 48.74 -13.57 -41.23
N THR A 163 47.66 -14.28 -41.57
CA THR A 163 47.70 -15.36 -42.56
C THR A 163 48.02 -14.82 -43.95
N CYS A 164 47.38 -13.73 -44.37
CA CYS A 164 47.65 -13.05 -45.64
C CYS A 164 49.12 -12.58 -45.74
N VAL A 165 49.66 -11.98 -44.67
CA VAL A 165 51.07 -11.54 -44.64
C VAL A 165 52.01 -12.73 -44.74
N ALA A 166 51.73 -13.83 -44.02
CA ALA A 166 52.54 -15.04 -44.10
C ALA A 166 52.53 -15.67 -45.50
N LYS A 167 51.35 -15.73 -46.13
CA LYS A 167 51.16 -16.24 -47.50
C LYS A 167 51.82 -15.35 -48.55
N ASN A 168 51.71 -14.02 -48.42
CA ASN A 168 52.39 -13.08 -49.29
C ASN A 168 53.92 -13.25 -49.22
N ARG A 169 54.48 -13.43 -48.01
CA ARG A 169 55.90 -13.74 -47.85
C ARG A 169 56.28 -15.06 -48.51
N GLN A 170 55.50 -16.13 -48.33
CA GLN A 170 55.75 -17.42 -49.00
C GLN A 170 55.75 -17.27 -50.53
N MET A 171 54.80 -16.52 -51.08
CA MET A 171 54.70 -16.25 -52.51
C MET A 171 55.90 -15.43 -53.02
N TYR A 172 56.39 -14.47 -52.23
CA TYR A 172 57.57 -13.67 -52.56
C TYR A 172 58.86 -14.50 -52.53
N GLU A 173 59.01 -15.41 -51.55
CA GLU A 173 60.12 -16.36 -51.48
C GLU A 173 60.12 -17.34 -52.67
N ALA A 174 58.97 -17.95 -52.97
CA ALA A 174 58.82 -18.81 -54.15
C ALA A 174 59.15 -18.05 -55.45
N GLY A 175 58.72 -16.79 -55.57
CA GLY A 175 59.06 -15.93 -56.71
C GLY A 175 60.56 -15.67 -56.85
N LYS A 176 61.27 -15.46 -55.72
CA LYS A 176 62.74 -15.35 -55.70
C LYS A 176 63.41 -16.66 -56.10
N ASP A 177 62.93 -17.79 -55.60
CA ASP A 177 63.50 -19.10 -55.93
C ASP A 177 63.35 -19.43 -57.42
N ILE A 178 62.22 -19.08 -58.03
CA ILE A 178 62.01 -19.19 -59.49
C ILE A 178 63.02 -18.31 -60.24
N LEU A 179 63.25 -17.07 -59.79
CA LEU A 179 64.18 -16.14 -60.43
C LEU A 179 65.63 -16.64 -60.32
N ASN A 180 66.04 -17.09 -59.13
CA ASN A 180 67.34 -17.70 -58.88
C ASN A 180 67.56 -18.96 -59.72
N ALA A 181 66.52 -19.81 -59.84
CA ALA A 181 66.58 -21.00 -60.68
C ALA A 181 66.76 -20.64 -62.17
N TYR A 182 66.15 -19.54 -62.63
CA TYR A 182 66.35 -19.04 -63.99
C TYR A 182 67.77 -18.51 -64.21
N GLU A 183 68.33 -17.76 -63.25
CA GLU A 183 69.72 -17.27 -63.30
C GLU A 183 70.75 -18.41 -63.30
N GLY A 184 70.44 -19.54 -62.66
CA GLY A 184 71.29 -20.72 -62.60
C GLY A 184 71.30 -21.59 -63.87
N ILE A 185 70.42 -21.36 -64.85
CA ILE A 185 70.39 -22.13 -66.10
C ILE A 185 71.54 -21.69 -67.00
N SER A 186 72.50 -22.59 -67.23
CA SER A 186 73.64 -22.32 -68.11
C SER A 186 73.30 -22.58 -69.59
N THR A 187 74.09 -22.03 -70.51
CA THR A 187 74.00 -22.35 -71.95
C THR A 187 74.19 -23.84 -72.25
N GLY A 188 74.91 -24.56 -71.39
CA GLY A 188 75.07 -26.02 -71.46
C GLY A 188 73.77 -26.78 -71.13
N ASP A 189 73.01 -26.31 -70.16
CA ASP A 189 71.71 -26.89 -69.79
C ASP A 189 70.68 -26.70 -70.92
N ILE A 190 70.68 -25.54 -71.57
CA ILE A 190 69.81 -25.25 -72.72
C ILE A 190 70.12 -26.18 -73.90
N LEU A 191 71.42 -26.45 -74.15
CA LEU A 191 71.84 -27.38 -75.21
C LEU A 191 71.43 -28.83 -74.88
N ALA A 192 71.53 -29.23 -73.62
CA ALA A 192 71.08 -30.55 -73.16
C ALA A 192 69.57 -30.75 -73.34
N ILE A 193 68.74 -29.75 -73.03
CA ILE A 193 67.26 -29.81 -73.22
C ILE A 193 66.89 -30.00 -74.70
N LYS A 194 67.67 -29.46 -75.64
CA LYS A 194 67.40 -29.49 -77.08
C LYS A 194 67.80 -30.81 -77.76
N GLN A 195 68.49 -31.72 -77.07
CA GLN A 195 68.90 -32.99 -77.66
C GLN A 195 67.78 -34.04 -77.60
N PRO A 196 67.54 -34.81 -78.69
CA PRO A 196 66.41 -35.74 -78.80
C PRO A 196 66.45 -36.93 -77.81
N PHE A 197 67.59 -37.18 -77.14
CA PHE A 197 67.75 -38.27 -76.16
C PHE A 197 67.85 -37.79 -74.70
N ALA A 198 67.71 -36.50 -74.43
CA ALA A 198 67.85 -35.93 -73.09
C ALA A 198 66.58 -36.01 -72.23
N GLY A 199 65.84 -37.13 -72.29
CA GLY A 199 64.57 -37.32 -71.58
C GLY A 199 64.67 -37.04 -70.08
N LYS A 200 65.78 -37.45 -69.44
CA LYS A 200 66.03 -37.21 -68.00
C LYS A 200 66.13 -35.72 -67.64
N ALA A 201 66.73 -34.89 -68.50
CA ALA A 201 66.82 -33.45 -68.26
C ALA A 201 65.44 -32.80 -68.35
N ARG A 202 64.63 -33.16 -69.36
CA ARG A 202 63.27 -32.63 -69.54
C ARG A 202 62.36 -32.94 -68.35
N VAL A 203 62.39 -34.18 -67.85
CA VAL A 203 61.62 -34.59 -66.66
C VAL A 203 62.02 -33.80 -65.42
N GLN A 204 63.32 -33.57 -65.18
CA GLN A 204 63.74 -32.75 -64.04
C GLN A 204 63.31 -31.27 -64.14
N PHE A 205 63.24 -30.72 -65.35
CA PHE A 205 62.70 -29.37 -65.56
C PHE A 205 61.20 -29.32 -65.31
N GLU A 206 60.45 -30.33 -65.76
CA GLU A 206 59.01 -30.45 -65.51
C GLU A 206 58.69 -30.64 -64.03
N GLU A 207 59.43 -31.50 -63.32
CA GLU A 207 59.30 -31.70 -61.87
C GLU A 207 59.56 -30.40 -61.08
N ARG A 208 60.60 -29.64 -61.45
CA ARG A 208 60.90 -28.35 -60.82
C ARG A 208 59.81 -27.31 -61.12
N ALA A 209 59.32 -27.26 -62.36
CA ALA A 209 58.23 -26.37 -62.73
C ALA A 209 56.92 -26.70 -61.98
N GLN A 210 56.62 -27.99 -61.81
CA GLN A 210 55.50 -28.46 -60.99
C GLN A 210 55.68 -28.06 -59.52
N ALA A 211 56.85 -28.31 -58.93
CA ALA A 211 57.13 -27.95 -57.54
C ALA A 211 56.96 -26.44 -57.27
N TYR A 212 57.40 -25.57 -58.18
CA TYR A 212 57.16 -24.13 -58.07
C TYR A 212 55.69 -23.75 -58.28
N GLY A 213 54.99 -24.45 -59.18
CA GLY A 213 53.55 -24.31 -59.38
C GLY A 213 52.76 -24.64 -58.12
N ASP A 214 53.10 -25.74 -57.46
CA ASP A 214 52.49 -26.17 -56.20
C ASP A 214 52.76 -25.16 -55.07
N GLN A 215 54.00 -24.66 -54.95
CA GLN A 215 54.34 -23.62 -53.97
C GLN A 215 53.54 -22.32 -54.18
N LEU A 216 53.39 -21.87 -55.44
CA LEU A 216 52.60 -20.68 -55.76
C LEU A 216 51.10 -20.92 -55.55
N TYR A 217 50.62 -22.12 -55.82
CA TYR A 217 49.23 -22.51 -55.60
C TYR A 217 48.90 -22.55 -54.10
N ASP A 218 49.73 -23.20 -53.30
CA ASP A 218 49.57 -23.30 -51.85
C ASP A 218 49.69 -21.94 -51.16
N ALA A 219 50.49 -21.03 -51.70
CA ALA A 219 50.68 -19.67 -51.17
C ALA A 219 49.53 -18.70 -51.53
N GLN A 220 48.60 -19.06 -52.41
CA GLN A 220 47.47 -18.20 -52.75
C GLN A 220 46.49 -18.06 -51.57
N VAL A 221 46.01 -16.83 -51.36
CA VAL A 221 44.90 -16.57 -50.43
C VAL A 221 43.59 -16.80 -51.19
N ALA A 222 42.74 -17.70 -50.70
CA ALA A 222 41.43 -17.96 -51.30
C ALA A 222 40.57 -16.68 -51.29
N GLY A 223 40.03 -16.29 -52.45
CA GLY A 223 39.26 -15.04 -52.63
C GLY A 223 38.03 -14.88 -51.71
N SER A 224 37.55 -15.97 -51.10
CA SER A 224 36.51 -15.92 -50.06
C SER A 224 36.96 -15.21 -48.78
N GLN A 225 38.26 -15.19 -48.47
CA GLN A 225 38.80 -14.50 -47.29
C GLN A 225 39.00 -12.99 -47.55
N ALA A 226 39.26 -12.59 -48.80
CA ALA A 226 39.41 -11.19 -49.20
C ALA A 226 38.06 -10.49 -49.51
N ALA A 227 37.04 -11.22 -49.97
CA ALA A 227 35.71 -10.65 -50.26
C ALA A 227 34.85 -10.44 -48.99
N ALA A 228 35.15 -11.15 -47.89
CA ALA A 228 34.46 -10.97 -46.61
C ALA A 228 34.90 -9.70 -45.85
N THR A 229 36.01 -9.07 -46.27
CA THR A 229 36.55 -7.82 -45.70
C THR A 229 36.07 -6.54 -46.40
N SER A 230 35.41 -6.65 -47.55
CA SER A 230 35.04 -5.48 -48.38
C SER A 230 33.54 -5.19 -48.44
N ARG A 231 32.71 -5.84 -47.62
CA ARG A 231 31.26 -5.58 -47.58
C ARG A 231 30.92 -4.80 -46.30
N PRO A 232 30.36 -3.58 -46.42
CA PRO A 232 29.97 -2.75 -45.26
C PRO A 232 28.85 -3.40 -44.46
#